data_AF-A0A7V8YBE9-F1
#
_entry.id   AF-A0A7V8YBE9-F1
#
_cell.length_a   1.000
_cell.length_b   1.000
_cell.length_c   1.000
_cell.angle_alpha   90.00
_cell.angle_beta   90.00
_cell.angle_gamma   90.00
#
_symmetry.space_group_name_H-M   'P 1'
#
loop_
_entity.id
_entity.type
_entity.pdbx_description
1 polymer ?
#
loop_
_entity_poly.entity_id
_entity_poly.type
_entity_poly.pdbx_seq_one_letter_code
_entity_poly.pdbx_strand_id
1 'polypeptide(L)' 'MNVVITGASSGLGAELAVELARRGHAVGLVARRAEALDTVA' A
#
# COMPACT_ATOMS: atom_id res chain seq x y z
N MET A 1 -4.58 7.06 11.71
CA MET A 1 -5.35 5.81 11.75
C MET A 1 -4.51 4.70 11.15
N ASN A 2 -4.83 3.44 11.46
CA ASN A 2 -4.17 2.28 10.86
C ASN A 2 -5.06 1.76 9.72
N VAL A 3 -4.49 1.62 8.53
CA VAL A 3 -5.21 1.18 7.32
C VAL A 3 -4.51 -0.05 6.77
N VAL A 4 -5.26 -1.07 6.36
CA VAL A 4 -4.71 -2.24 5.65
C VAL A 4 -5.26 -2.25 4.23
N ILE A 5 -4.38 -2.33 3.24
CA ILE A 5 -4.74 -2.32 1.83
C ILE A 5 -4.34 -3.64 1.19
N THR A 6 -5.34 -4.36 0.68
CA THR A 6 -5.14 -5.56 -0.13
C THR A 6 -5.01 -5.20 -1.61
N GLY A 7 -4.19 -5.95 -2.35
CA GLY A 7 -3.90 -5.61 -3.75
C GLY A 7 -3.00 -4.38 -3.88
N ALA A 8 -2.21 -4.07 -2.85
CA ALA A 8 -1.37 -2.87 -2.78
C ALA A 8 -0.15 -2.87 -3.72
N SER A 9 0.08 -3.96 -4.48
CA SER A 9 1.25 -4.09 -5.37
C SER A 9 1.15 -3.35 -6.70
N SER A 10 0.02 -2.73 -7.04
CA SER A 10 -0.19 -2.06 -8.33
C SER A 10 -1.51 -1.29 -8.40
N GLY A 11 -1.63 -0.36 -9.36
CA GLY A 11 -2.88 0.33 -9.67
C GLY A 11 -3.40 1.15 -8.48
N LEU A 12 -4.72 1.20 -8.33
CA LEU A 12 -5.37 2.00 -7.28
C LEU A 12 -4.92 1.64 -5.86
N GLY A 13 -4.65 0.36 -5.59
CA GLY A 13 -4.19 -0.07 -4.26
C GLY A 13 -2.84 0.53 -3.89
N ALA A 14 -1.92 0.63 -4.86
CA ALA A 14 -0.60 1.23 -4.66
C ALA A 14 -0.70 2.76 -4.49
N GLU A 15 -1.42 3.45 -5.38
CA GLU A 15 -1.58 4.91 -5.30
C GLU A 15 -2.31 5.34 -4.02
N LEU A 16 -3.33 4.58 -3.61
CA LEU A 16 -4.04 4.84 -2.36
C LEU A 16 -3.15 4.63 -1.13
N ALA A 17 -2.29 3.61 -1.15
CA ALA A 17 -1.33 3.37 -0.08
C ALA A 17 -0.39 4.57 0.09
N VAL A 18 0.18 5.04 -1.01
CA VAL A 18 1.09 6.20 -1.04
C VAL A 18 0.38 7.46 -0.54
N GLU A 19 -0.83 7.73 -1.02
CA GLU A 19 -1.58 8.93 -0.63
C GLU A 19 -1.97 8.90 0.86
N LEU A 20 -2.42 7.76 1.40
CA LEU A 20 -2.75 7.64 2.82
C LEU A 20 -1.51 7.74 3.71
N ALA A 21 -0.37 7.18 3.29
CA ALA A 21 0.90 7.34 3.99
C ALA A 21 1.35 8.81 4.00
N ARG A 22 1.25 9.52 2.86
CA ARG A 22 1.55 10.97 2.77
C ARG A 22 0.69 11.83 3.70
N ARG A 23 -0.55 11.40 3.96
CA ARG A 23 -1.45 12.05 4.93
C ARG A 23 -1.17 11.68 6.39
N GLY A 24 -0.11 10.91 6.67
CA GLY A 24 0.34 10.56 8.01
C GLY A 24 -0.41 9.38 8.62
N HIS A 25 -1.02 8.52 7.81
CA HIS A 25 -1.61 7.27 8.29
C HIS A 25 -0.57 6.14 8.30
N ALA A 26 -0.72 5.22 9.25
CA ALA A 26 0.06 3.98 9.23
C ALA A 26 -0.66 2.99 8.30
N VAL A 27 0.03 2.56 7.25
CA VAL A 27 -0.55 1.73 6.18
C VAL A 27 0.15 0.37 6.15
N GLY A 28 -0.61 -0.71 6.33
CA GLY A 28 -0.16 -2.08 6.09
C GLY A 28 -0.50 -2.52 4.67
N LEU A 29 0.49 -3.04 3.94
CA LEU A 29 0.34 -3.46 2.56
C LEU A 29 0.23 -4.98 2.46
N VAL A 30 -0.74 -5.46 1.67
CA VAL A 30 -0.93 -6.90 1.43
C VAL A 30 -1.11 -7.16 -0.07
N ALA A 31 -0.27 -8.01 -0.63
CA ALA A 31 -0.40 -8.50 -2.00
C ALA A 31 0.22 -9.89 -2.15
N ARG A 32 -0.10 -10.57 -3.26
CA ARG A 32 0.39 -11.94 -3.55
C ARG A 32 1.83 -11.98 -4.12
N ARG A 33 2.29 -10.88 -4.72
CA ARG A 33 3.61 -10.78 -5.37
C ARG A 33 4.49 -9.91 -4.49
N ALA A 34 5.45 -10.53 -3.80
CA ALA A 34 6.30 -9.83 -2.83
C ALA A 34 7.17 -8.76 -3.51
N GLU A 35 7.78 -9.10 -4.64
CA GLU A 35 8.69 -8.20 -5.37
C GLU A 35 7.99 -6.94 -5.86
N ALA A 36 6.71 -7.04 -6.22
CA ALA A 36 5.90 -5.89 -6.61
C ALA A 36 5.29 -5.14 -5.41
N LEU A 37 5.26 -5.75 -4.23
CA LEU A 37 4.86 -5.07 -2.99
C LEU A 37 6.01 -4.21 -2.46
N ASP A 38 7.25 -4.71 -2.58
CA ASP A 38 8.48 -4.01 -2.20
C ASP A 38 8.71 -2.72 -3.00
N THR A 39 8.15 -2.61 -4.21
CA THR A 39 8.22 -1.34 -4.98
C THR A 39 7.33 -0.23 -4.42
N VAL A 40 6.43 -0.55 -3.48
CA VAL A 40 5.46 0.39 -2.88
C VAL A 40 5.74 0.66 -1.39
N ALA A 41 6.41 -0.27 -0.71
CA ALA A 41 6.79 -0.17 0.71
C ALA A 41 7.97 0.80 0.92
#